data_AF-A0A9W8V5Z0-F1
#
_entry.id   AF-A0A9W8V5Z0-F1
#
_cell.length_a   1.000
_cell.length_b   1.000
_cell.length_c   1.000
_cell.angle_alpha   90.00
_cell.angle_beta   90.00
_cell.angle_gamma   90.00
#
_symmetry.space_group_name_H-M   'P 1'
#
loop_
_entity.id
_entity.type
_entity.pdbx_description
1 polymer ?
#
loop_
_entity_poly.entity_id
_entity_poly.type
_entity_poly.pdbx_seq_one_letter_code
_entity_poly.pdbx_strand_id
1 'polypeptide(L)'
;MEACSTCATVLESTPAYTEDELSPQDRRVQCCYRVICGKCIVKNERFANYCPYCQVSTVPSSLPQGLREPPAYTSWPSSSSRTADISGAPPPYTPASPRKVATTDVENEKAAPADDGSKENVLDTLHFLDHRHDSVNSLSLRYGVPATVLRRVNNITSDHLLVGRRTILIPGEYYKGGVSLSPRPIEGEEEETRKGKIRRFMTSCKVSDYDVAVLYLEQSGYDLEAAVTAYLDDDKWERDHPSQIPGKGKKADRYKNRGPFWRGL
;
A
#
# COMPACT_ATOMS: atom_id res chain seq x y z
N MET A 1 -26.09 -26.21 26.79
CA MET A 1 -26.58 -24.82 26.63
C MET A 1 -26.39 -24.43 25.19
N GLU A 2 -27.48 -24.10 24.51
CA GLU A 2 -27.40 -23.53 23.16
C GLU A 2 -27.54 -22.02 23.29
N ALA A 3 -26.84 -21.26 22.45
CA ALA A 3 -26.92 -19.81 22.45
C ALA A 3 -27.31 -19.31 21.07
N CYS A 4 -28.09 -18.24 21.03
CA CYS A 4 -28.44 -17.58 19.78
C CYS A 4 -27.18 -17.03 19.12
N SER A 5 -26.94 -17.43 17.89
CA SER A 5 -25.80 -16.98 17.12
C SER A 5 -25.87 -15.49 16.76
N THR A 6 -27.03 -14.83 16.78
CA THR A 6 -27.14 -13.39 16.46
C THR A 6 -27.01 -12.48 17.69
N CYS A 7 -27.61 -12.84 18.82
CA CYS A 7 -27.66 -11.99 20.03
C CYS A 7 -26.92 -12.57 21.23
N ALA A 8 -26.25 -13.72 21.09
CA ALA A 8 -25.51 -14.42 22.13
C ALA A 8 -26.32 -14.79 23.39
N THR A 9 -27.65 -14.67 23.36
CA THR A 9 -28.52 -15.06 24.47
C THR A 9 -28.56 -16.59 24.61
N VAL A 10 -28.36 -17.10 25.83
CA VAL A 10 -28.46 -18.52 26.14
C VAL A 10 -29.93 -18.94 26.07
N LEU A 11 -30.20 -20.01 25.33
CA LEU A 11 -31.51 -20.63 25.16
C LEU A 11 -31.60 -21.79 26.17
N GLU A 12 -32.44 -21.61 27.18
CA GLU A 12 -32.74 -22.67 28.15
C GLU A 12 -33.53 -23.79 27.46
N SER A 13 -33.13 -25.03 27.70
CA SER A 13 -33.68 -26.22 27.06
C SER A 13 -34.56 -26.95 28.06
N THR A 14 -35.87 -26.64 28.13
CA THR A 14 -36.91 -27.57 28.65
C THR A 14 -38.34 -27.10 28.37
N PRO A 15 -39.33 -28.02 28.32
CA PRO A 15 -40.39 -28.01 27.31
C PRO A 15 -41.83 -27.83 27.84
N ALA A 16 -42.78 -27.96 26.90
CA ALA A 16 -44.20 -28.33 27.05
C ALA A 16 -45.21 -27.22 27.40
N TYR A 17 -45.91 -26.79 26.34
CA TYR A 17 -47.35 -26.50 26.29
C TYR A 17 -47.94 -25.68 27.43
N THR A 18 -48.05 -24.38 27.17
CA THR A 18 -49.21 -23.58 27.57
C THR A 18 -49.76 -22.96 26.30
N GLU A 19 -51.00 -23.32 25.95
CA GLU A 19 -51.80 -22.56 25.01
C GLU A 19 -51.89 -21.10 25.52
N ASP A 20 -51.94 -20.14 24.60
CA ASP A 20 -51.87 -18.69 24.85
C ASP A 20 -50.47 -18.09 25.08
N GLU A 21 -49.60 -18.24 24.09
CA GLU A 21 -48.90 -17.11 23.45
C GLU A 21 -48.01 -17.69 22.35
N LEU A 22 -48.06 -17.13 21.15
CA LEU A 22 -47.28 -17.55 20.00
C LEU A 22 -45.79 -17.19 20.23
N SER A 23 -45.13 -17.90 21.14
CA SER A 23 -43.74 -17.69 21.48
C SER A 23 -42.90 -17.94 20.23
N PRO A 24 -42.04 -17.00 19.82
CA PRO A 24 -41.36 -17.09 18.55
C PRO A 24 -40.39 -18.28 18.60
N GLN A 25 -40.65 -19.28 17.75
CA GLN A 25 -39.88 -20.52 17.73
C GLN A 25 -38.44 -20.27 17.32
N ASP A 26 -37.51 -20.88 18.05
CA ASP A 26 -36.09 -20.84 17.73
C ASP A 26 -35.82 -21.69 16.48
N ARG A 27 -35.03 -21.15 15.54
CA ARG A 27 -34.68 -21.83 14.29
C ARG A 27 -33.24 -22.33 14.33
N ARG A 28 -33.06 -23.62 14.02
CA ARG A 28 -31.74 -24.19 13.69
C ARG A 28 -31.48 -24.11 12.20
N VAL A 29 -30.34 -23.54 11.82
CA VAL A 29 -29.96 -23.41 10.41
C VAL A 29 -29.28 -24.70 9.92
N GLN A 30 -29.73 -25.25 8.79
CA GLN A 30 -29.23 -26.51 8.25
C GLN A 30 -27.76 -26.49 7.80
N CYS A 31 -27.23 -25.34 7.38
CA CYS A 31 -25.87 -25.27 6.82
C CYS A 31 -24.74 -25.33 7.85
N CYS A 32 -24.97 -24.85 9.08
CA CYS A 32 -23.93 -24.77 10.11
C CYS A 32 -24.43 -25.15 11.51
N TYR A 33 -25.67 -25.66 11.61
CA TYR A 33 -26.33 -26.09 12.85
C TYR A 33 -26.39 -25.04 13.97
N ARG A 34 -26.14 -23.77 13.66
CA ARG A 34 -26.28 -22.65 14.59
C ARG A 34 -27.75 -22.33 14.82
N VAL A 35 -28.07 -21.91 16.06
CA VAL A 35 -29.43 -21.52 16.45
C VAL A 35 -29.60 -20.01 16.29
N ILE A 36 -30.75 -19.58 15.80
CA ILE A 36 -31.20 -18.19 15.82
C ILE A 36 -32.48 -18.16 16.65
N CYS A 37 -32.49 -17.33 17.70
CA CYS A 37 -33.65 -17.26 18.58
C CYS A 37 -34.84 -16.57 17.91
N GLY A 38 -36.05 -16.91 18.33
CA GLY A 38 -37.27 -16.32 17.82
C GLY A 38 -37.31 -14.79 17.89
N LYS A 39 -36.75 -14.19 18.95
CA LYS A 39 -36.64 -12.72 19.09
C LYS A 39 -35.82 -12.09 17.97
N CYS A 40 -34.75 -12.74 17.54
CA CYS A 40 -33.95 -12.27 16.41
C CYS A 40 -34.69 -12.41 15.08
N ILE A 41 -35.47 -13.50 14.92
CA ILE A 41 -36.28 -13.73 13.72
C ILE A 41 -37.37 -12.66 13.59
N VAL A 42 -38.08 -12.34 14.68
CA VAL A 42 -39.09 -11.27 14.69
C VAL A 42 -38.48 -9.90 14.40
N LYS A 43 -37.29 -9.62 14.95
CA LYS A 43 -36.56 -8.37 14.68
C LYS A 43 -36.15 -8.22 13.21
N ASN A 44 -35.87 -9.33 12.53
CA ASN A 44 -35.54 -9.33 11.10
C ASN A 44 -35.97 -10.66 10.47
N GLU A 45 -37.09 -10.63 9.73
CA GLU A 45 -37.68 -11.80 9.10
C GLU A 45 -36.75 -12.52 8.13
N ARG A 46 -35.68 -11.85 7.63
CA ARG A 46 -34.67 -12.52 6.80
C ARG A 46 -34.07 -13.72 7.52
N PHE A 47 -33.89 -13.66 8.83
CA PHE A 47 -33.33 -14.78 9.60
C PHE A 47 -34.26 -16.00 9.69
N ALA A 48 -35.54 -15.89 9.28
CA ALA A 48 -36.44 -17.03 9.14
C ALA A 48 -36.02 -17.95 7.98
N ASN A 49 -35.36 -17.40 6.95
CA ASN A 49 -35.03 -18.12 5.72
C ASN A 49 -33.55 -18.04 5.31
N TYR A 50 -32.76 -17.15 5.93
CA TYR A 50 -31.37 -16.88 5.57
C TYR A 50 -30.42 -17.09 6.76
N CYS A 51 -29.24 -17.68 6.49
CA CYS A 51 -28.16 -17.79 7.45
C CYS A 51 -27.21 -16.57 7.35
N PRO A 52 -27.07 -15.72 8.39
CA PRO A 52 -26.13 -14.60 8.35
C PRO A 52 -24.67 -15.02 8.28
N TYR A 53 -24.36 -16.23 8.73
CA TYR A 53 -22.98 -16.71 8.83
C TYR A 53 -22.48 -17.37 7.56
N CYS A 54 -23.25 -18.29 7.01
CA CYS A 54 -22.91 -18.96 5.76
C CYS A 54 -23.43 -18.20 4.54
N GLN A 55 -24.28 -17.18 4.75
CA GLN A 55 -24.91 -16.40 3.69
C GLN A 55 -25.77 -17.24 2.72
N VAL A 56 -26.33 -18.35 3.21
CA VAL A 56 -27.14 -19.29 2.43
C VAL A 56 -28.63 -19.13 2.78
N SER A 57 -29.49 -19.13 1.76
CA SER A 57 -30.96 -19.20 1.91
C SER A 57 -31.43 -20.66 1.92
N THR A 58 -32.46 -20.97 2.71
CA THR A 58 -33.13 -22.28 2.70
C THR A 58 -34.32 -22.35 1.74
N VAL A 59 -34.69 -21.23 1.12
CA VAL A 59 -35.73 -21.20 0.08
C VAL A 59 -35.10 -21.67 -1.24
N PRO A 60 -35.75 -22.57 -2.00
CA PRO A 60 -35.28 -22.95 -3.32
C PRO A 60 -35.38 -21.74 -4.27
N SER A 61 -34.26 -21.03 -4.45
CA SER A 61 -34.05 -20.09 -5.54
C SER A 61 -33.77 -20.83 -6.84
N SER A 62 -33.93 -20.18 -7.98
CA SER A 62 -33.56 -20.70 -9.30
C SER A 62 -32.04 -20.94 -9.47
N LEU A 63 -31.23 -20.55 -8.48
CA LEU A 63 -29.81 -20.86 -8.39
C LEU A 63 -29.55 -22.15 -7.60
N PRO A 64 -28.51 -22.93 -7.98
CA PRO A 64 -28.11 -24.10 -7.22
C PRO A 64 -27.85 -23.75 -5.75
N GLN A 65 -28.31 -24.64 -4.88
CA GLN A 65 -28.32 -24.49 -3.44
C GLN A 65 -26.91 -24.14 -2.92
N GLY A 66 -26.72 -22.90 -2.47
CA GLY A 66 -25.42 -22.38 -2.02
C GLY A 66 -24.92 -21.11 -2.72
N LEU A 67 -25.56 -20.67 -3.80
CA LEU A 67 -25.26 -19.37 -4.42
C LEU A 67 -26.31 -18.31 -4.09
N ARG A 68 -25.83 -17.10 -3.81
CA ARG A 68 -26.64 -15.92 -3.50
C ARG A 68 -27.21 -15.34 -4.79
N GLU A 69 -28.48 -14.93 -4.77
CA GLU A 69 -29.02 -14.00 -5.76
C GLU A 69 -28.23 -12.69 -5.68
N PRO A 70 -27.59 -12.23 -6.77
CA PRO A 70 -26.95 -10.92 -6.76
C PRO A 70 -28.00 -9.89 -6.32
N PRO A 71 -27.61 -8.87 -5.53
CA PRO A 71 -28.51 -7.76 -5.23
C PRO A 71 -29.10 -7.27 -6.54
N ALA A 72 -30.42 -7.05 -6.58
CA ALA A 72 -31.07 -6.47 -7.75
C ALA A 72 -30.38 -5.13 -8.02
N TYR A 73 -29.45 -5.11 -8.97
CA TYR A 73 -28.84 -3.89 -9.43
C TYR A 73 -29.99 -3.14 -10.06
N THR A 74 -30.44 -2.08 -9.40
CA THR A 74 -31.32 -1.08 -9.99
C THR A 74 -30.63 -0.64 -11.26
N SER A 75 -31.09 -1.17 -12.39
CA SER A 75 -30.71 -0.68 -13.70
C SER A 75 -31.08 0.81 -13.68
N TRP A 76 -30.06 1.66 -13.58
CA TRP A 76 -30.21 3.09 -13.80
C TRP A 76 -31.04 3.29 -15.07
N PRO A 77 -31.95 4.28 -15.11
CA PRO A 77 -32.78 4.48 -16.27
C PRO A 77 -31.88 4.86 -17.45
N SER A 78 -31.60 3.87 -18.31
CA SER A 78 -31.03 4.10 -19.63
C SER A 78 -31.99 5.01 -20.37
N SER A 79 -31.52 6.24 -20.61
CA SER A 79 -32.20 7.20 -21.43
C SER A 79 -32.53 6.60 -22.80
N SER A 80 -33.80 6.67 -23.15
CA SER A 80 -34.39 6.64 -24.49
C SER A 80 -33.88 5.61 -25.49
N SER A 81 -34.75 4.62 -25.71
CA SER A 81 -35.04 3.95 -26.97
C SER A 81 -34.44 4.59 -28.23
N ARG A 82 -33.52 3.87 -28.87
CA ARG A 82 -33.55 3.68 -30.33
C ARG A 82 -33.33 2.20 -30.62
N THR A 83 -34.39 1.57 -31.08
CA THR A 83 -34.42 0.23 -31.67
C THR A 83 -33.52 0.20 -32.90
N ALA A 84 -32.50 -0.67 -32.88
CA ALA A 84 -31.89 -1.21 -34.08
C ALA A 84 -31.91 -2.73 -33.94
N ASP A 85 -32.72 -3.35 -34.78
CA ASP A 85 -32.88 -4.77 -34.99
C ASP A 85 -31.51 -5.40 -35.32
N ILE A 86 -31.02 -6.31 -34.47
CA ILE A 86 -29.95 -7.26 -34.84
C ILE A 86 -30.38 -8.63 -34.36
N SER A 87 -31.13 -9.32 -35.21
CA SER A 87 -31.26 -10.78 -35.17
C SER A 87 -29.89 -11.39 -35.51
N GLY A 88 -29.17 -11.85 -34.49
CA GLY A 88 -27.91 -12.58 -34.64
C GLY A 88 -27.62 -13.36 -33.38
N ALA A 89 -27.62 -14.70 -33.46
CA ALA A 89 -27.26 -15.58 -32.36
C ALA A 89 -25.83 -15.26 -31.86
N PRO A 90 -25.57 -15.35 -30.54
CA PRO A 90 -24.22 -15.14 -30.01
C PRO A 90 -23.26 -16.21 -30.57
N PRO A 91 -21.97 -15.88 -30.78
CA PRO A 91 -21.01 -16.82 -31.32
C PRO A 91 -20.82 -18.03 -30.40
N PRO A 92 -20.61 -19.24 -30.96
CA PRO A 92 -20.51 -20.47 -30.19
C PRO A 92 -19.19 -20.52 -29.42
N TYR A 93 -19.26 -20.76 -28.10
CA TYR A 93 -18.10 -21.07 -27.27
C TYR A 93 -17.59 -22.47 -27.61
N THR A 94 -16.43 -22.56 -28.26
CA THR A 94 -15.69 -23.82 -28.42
C THR A 94 -14.65 -23.92 -27.30
N PRO A 95 -14.62 -25.01 -26.51
CA PRO A 95 -13.58 -25.21 -25.51
C PRO A 95 -12.28 -25.65 -26.20
N ALA A 96 -11.22 -24.87 -26.04
CA ALA A 96 -9.89 -25.27 -26.46
C ALA A 96 -9.41 -26.43 -25.57
N SER A 97 -9.19 -27.61 -26.18
CA SER A 97 -8.46 -28.71 -25.57
C SER A 97 -7.05 -28.83 -26.16
N PRO A 98 -6.08 -29.37 -25.40
CA PRO A 98 -4.66 -29.08 -25.56
C PRO A 98 -4.04 -29.94 -26.65
N ARG A 99 -3.10 -29.38 -27.43
CA ARG A 99 -2.25 -30.18 -28.31
C ARG A 99 -0.78 -30.05 -27.90
N LYS A 100 -0.28 -31.12 -27.29
CA LYS A 100 1.14 -31.38 -27.09
C LYS A 100 1.73 -32.05 -28.34
N VAL A 101 2.87 -31.47 -28.78
CA VAL A 101 4.11 -32.08 -29.29
C VAL A 101 4.09 -32.86 -30.61
N ALA A 102 4.96 -32.43 -31.55
CA ALA A 102 5.96 -33.21 -32.30
C ALA A 102 6.30 -32.48 -33.63
N THR A 103 7.42 -31.75 -33.72
CA THR A 103 8.75 -32.14 -34.30
C THR A 103 8.81 -32.11 -35.84
N THR A 104 9.82 -31.37 -36.35
CA THR A 104 10.69 -31.64 -37.53
C THR A 104 10.03 -31.80 -38.91
N ASP A 105 10.47 -31.26 -40.06
CA ASP A 105 11.67 -30.56 -40.53
C ASP A 105 11.36 -29.98 -41.95
N VAL A 106 12.31 -29.19 -42.46
CA VAL A 106 12.64 -28.92 -43.88
C VAL A 106 12.08 -27.66 -44.57
N GLU A 107 12.90 -26.61 -44.49
CA GLU A 107 13.44 -25.76 -45.58
C GLU A 107 12.50 -25.14 -46.64
N ASN A 108 12.42 -23.80 -46.62
CA ASN A 108 12.73 -23.01 -47.82
C ASN A 108 13.23 -21.61 -47.43
N GLU A 109 14.36 -21.25 -48.02
CA GLU A 109 15.16 -20.07 -47.76
C GLU A 109 14.48 -18.78 -48.23
N LYS A 110 14.63 -17.69 -47.45
CA LYS A 110 14.93 -16.32 -47.90
C LYS A 110 14.60 -15.28 -46.82
N ALA A 111 15.58 -14.97 -45.97
CA ALA A 111 16.03 -13.61 -45.63
C ALA A 111 17.08 -13.67 -44.52
N ALA A 112 18.11 -12.84 -44.68
CA ALA A 112 19.39 -12.87 -44.00
C ALA A 112 19.36 -12.64 -42.47
N PRO A 113 20.46 -12.99 -41.78
CA PRO A 113 20.62 -12.91 -40.33
C PRO A 113 21.29 -11.59 -39.88
N ALA A 114 21.35 -11.44 -38.56
CA ALA A 114 21.94 -10.37 -37.73
C ALA A 114 20.98 -9.22 -37.35
N ASP A 115 20.67 -9.10 -36.06
CA ASP A 115 21.46 -8.18 -35.23
C ASP A 115 21.50 -8.58 -33.76
N ASP A 116 22.72 -8.50 -33.25
CA ASP A 116 23.17 -8.58 -31.87
C ASP A 116 23.09 -7.17 -31.27
N GLY A 117 23.08 -7.05 -29.95
CA GLY A 117 23.64 -5.85 -29.32
C GLY A 117 23.00 -4.49 -29.63
N SER A 118 21.75 -4.29 -29.22
CA SER A 118 21.41 -3.01 -28.58
C SER A 118 20.37 -3.23 -27.48
N LYS A 119 20.87 -3.58 -26.29
CA LYS A 119 20.23 -3.10 -25.06
C LYS A 119 20.29 -1.58 -25.12
N GLU A 120 19.35 -0.96 -25.82
CA GLU A 120 19.04 0.44 -25.59
C GLU A 120 18.91 0.57 -24.08
N ASN A 121 19.77 1.40 -23.50
CA ASN A 121 19.90 1.56 -22.08
C ASN A 121 18.63 2.27 -21.61
N VAL A 122 17.52 1.51 -21.47
CA VAL A 122 16.23 2.08 -21.11
C VAL A 122 16.42 2.60 -19.70
N LEU A 123 16.47 3.92 -19.61
CA LEU A 123 16.88 4.59 -18.38
C LEU A 123 15.93 4.21 -17.25
N ASP A 124 16.47 3.61 -16.21
CA ASP A 124 15.71 3.29 -15.01
C ASP A 124 15.14 4.57 -14.42
N THR A 125 13.84 4.54 -14.13
CA THR A 125 13.13 5.69 -13.57
C THR A 125 13.19 5.61 -12.05
N LEU A 126 13.66 6.67 -11.40
CA LEU A 126 13.66 6.77 -9.94
C LEU A 126 12.29 7.25 -9.44
N HIS A 127 11.67 6.49 -8.55
CA HIS A 127 10.39 6.83 -7.91
C HIS A 127 10.58 7.13 -6.43
N PHE A 128 10.03 8.26 -5.98
CA PHE A 128 9.98 8.65 -4.57
C PHE A 128 8.79 7.98 -3.88
N LEU A 129 9.08 7.27 -2.79
CA LEU A 129 8.09 6.45 -2.09
C LEU A 129 7.22 7.29 -1.16
N ASP A 130 5.91 7.10 -1.25
CA ASP A 130 4.95 7.49 -0.22
C ASP A 130 4.61 6.29 0.67
N HIS A 131 5.18 6.23 1.88
CA HIS A 131 4.93 5.10 2.77
C HIS A 131 3.47 4.89 3.18
N ARG A 132 2.58 5.87 2.97
CA ARG A 132 1.15 5.75 3.28
C ARG A 132 0.36 5.05 2.19
N HIS A 133 0.79 5.16 0.93
CA HIS A 133 0.02 4.74 -0.25
C HIS A 133 0.79 3.83 -1.20
N ASP A 134 2.12 3.82 -1.13
CA ASP A 134 2.99 3.01 -1.95
C ASP A 134 3.35 1.70 -1.23
N SER A 135 3.14 0.61 -1.95
CA SER A 135 3.49 -0.76 -1.63
C SER A 135 4.08 -1.39 -2.89
N VAL A 136 4.79 -2.51 -2.77
CA VAL A 136 5.32 -3.22 -3.95
C VAL A 136 4.22 -3.53 -4.96
N ASN A 137 3.03 -3.91 -4.49
CA ASN A 137 1.89 -4.23 -5.35
C ASN A 137 1.27 -2.98 -5.98
N SER A 138 1.09 -1.88 -5.23
CA SER A 138 0.53 -0.65 -5.81
C SER A 138 1.48 -0.01 -6.82
N LEU A 139 2.79 -0.09 -6.61
CA LEU A 139 3.81 0.35 -7.56
C LEU A 139 3.83 -0.54 -8.81
N SER A 140 3.74 -1.85 -8.63
CA SER A 140 3.65 -2.83 -9.73
C SER A 140 2.48 -2.50 -10.67
N LEU A 141 1.32 -2.18 -10.10
CA LEU A 141 0.14 -1.78 -10.88
C LEU A 141 0.29 -0.40 -11.51
N ARG A 142 0.83 0.59 -10.78
CA ARG A 142 0.99 1.97 -11.27
C ARG A 142 1.94 2.05 -12.47
N TYR A 143 3.01 1.26 -12.45
CA TYR A 143 4.05 1.29 -13.47
C TYR A 143 3.98 0.14 -14.48
N GLY A 144 3.08 -0.82 -14.29
CA GLY A 144 2.97 -2.01 -15.14
C GLY A 144 4.16 -2.97 -15.03
N VAL A 145 4.94 -2.88 -13.95
CA VAL A 145 6.13 -3.73 -13.74
C VAL A 145 5.77 -4.91 -12.84
N PRO A 146 6.12 -6.17 -13.18
CA PRO A 146 5.86 -7.30 -12.30
C PRO A 146 6.53 -7.14 -10.93
N ALA A 147 5.79 -7.41 -9.85
CA ALA A 147 6.29 -7.26 -8.46
C ALA A 147 7.58 -8.05 -8.19
N THR A 148 7.76 -9.21 -8.83
CA THR A 148 8.96 -10.04 -8.71
C THR A 148 10.20 -9.37 -9.31
N VAL A 149 10.03 -8.71 -10.46
CA VAL A 149 11.09 -7.93 -11.12
C VAL A 149 11.44 -6.72 -10.28
N LEU A 150 10.43 -5.98 -9.81
CA LEU A 150 10.61 -4.78 -8.99
C LEU A 150 11.38 -5.10 -7.69
N ARG A 151 11.05 -6.22 -7.04
CA ARG A 151 11.77 -6.73 -5.86
C ARG A 151 13.22 -7.07 -6.15
N ARG A 152 13.47 -7.78 -7.25
CA ARG A 152 14.81 -8.23 -7.64
C ARG A 152 15.72 -7.05 -7.98
N VAL A 153 15.25 -6.10 -8.78
CA VAL A 153 16.07 -4.93 -9.18
C VAL A 153 16.40 -4.06 -7.97
N ASN A 154 15.50 -4.00 -7.00
CA ASN A 154 15.72 -3.21 -5.79
C ASN A 154 16.29 -4.01 -4.62
N ASN A 155 16.61 -5.30 -4.76
CA ASN A 155 17.02 -6.15 -3.63
C ASN A 155 16.06 -6.07 -2.42
N ILE A 156 14.75 -6.19 -2.67
CA ILE A 156 13.69 -6.19 -1.65
C ILE A 156 13.19 -7.62 -1.47
N THR A 157 13.54 -8.26 -0.36
CA THR A 157 13.06 -9.62 -0.04
C THR A 157 11.65 -9.61 0.55
N SER A 158 11.30 -8.57 1.31
CA SER A 158 10.04 -8.47 2.06
C SER A 158 9.44 -7.05 2.00
N ASP A 159 8.12 -6.96 2.20
CA ASP A 159 7.37 -5.70 2.01
C ASP A 159 7.73 -4.63 3.03
N HIS A 160 8.09 -5.04 4.25
CA HIS A 160 8.50 -4.12 5.31
C HIS A 160 9.82 -3.39 5.01
N LEU A 161 10.67 -3.93 4.14
CA LEU A 161 11.93 -3.27 3.73
C LEU A 161 11.68 -2.05 2.85
N LEU A 162 10.47 -1.88 2.32
CA LEU A 162 10.08 -0.68 1.57
C LEU A 162 10.05 0.57 2.47
N VAL A 163 9.68 0.41 3.75
CA VAL A 163 9.53 1.53 4.71
C VAL A 163 10.87 2.19 5.05
N GLY A 164 11.98 1.43 5.00
CA GLY A 164 13.32 1.97 5.26
C GLY A 164 13.92 2.77 4.10
N ARG A 165 13.20 2.92 2.98
CA ARG A 165 13.74 3.50 1.74
C ARG A 165 12.94 4.71 1.31
N ARG A 166 13.62 5.79 0.91
CA ARG A 166 12.96 6.97 0.35
C ARG A 166 12.64 6.84 -1.14
N THR A 167 13.40 6.00 -1.84
CA THR A 167 13.34 5.89 -3.30
C THR A 167 13.42 4.44 -3.74
N ILE A 168 12.82 4.14 -4.89
CA ILE A 168 12.86 2.85 -5.55
C ILE A 168 13.18 3.03 -7.04
N LEU A 169 13.92 2.10 -7.62
CA LEU A 169 14.23 2.08 -9.05
C LEU A 169 13.16 1.30 -9.81
N ILE A 170 12.70 1.87 -10.91
CA ILE A 170 11.69 1.28 -11.77
C ILE A 170 12.35 0.91 -13.08
N PRO A 171 12.40 -0.40 -13.42
CA PRO A 171 13.05 -0.88 -14.62
C PRO A 171 12.44 -0.26 -15.88
N GLY A 172 13.29 0.39 -16.68
CA GLY A 172 12.88 1.00 -17.95
C GLY A 172 12.34 -0.03 -18.95
N GLU A 173 12.79 -1.29 -18.86
CA GLU A 173 12.35 -2.41 -19.72
C GLU A 173 10.81 -2.55 -19.77
N TYR A 174 10.15 -2.27 -18.64
CA TYR A 174 8.69 -2.40 -18.49
C TYR A 174 8.01 -1.03 -18.53
N TYR A 175 8.68 0.03 -18.06
CA TYR A 175 8.12 1.37 -17.99
C TYR A 175 8.75 2.30 -19.02
N LYS A 176 8.08 2.49 -20.17
CA LYS A 176 8.51 3.39 -21.25
C LYS A 176 8.12 4.86 -21.04
N GLY A 177 7.50 5.18 -19.90
CA GLY A 177 6.99 6.52 -19.63
C GLY A 177 8.07 7.56 -19.35
N GLY A 178 9.28 7.13 -18.96
CA GLY A 178 10.45 8.00 -18.77
C GLY A 178 10.32 9.09 -17.68
N VAL A 179 9.15 9.22 -17.06
CA VAL A 179 8.83 10.23 -16.04
C VAL A 179 8.42 9.54 -14.73
N SER A 180 8.89 10.03 -13.60
CA SER A 180 8.46 9.50 -12.30
C SER A 180 7.02 9.91 -12.03
N LEU A 181 6.10 8.95 -11.89
CA LEU A 181 4.73 9.11 -11.40
C LEU A 181 4.67 9.26 -9.86
N SER A 182 5.80 9.54 -9.21
CA SER A 182 5.86 9.73 -7.77
C SER A 182 5.17 11.02 -7.36
N PRO A 183 4.37 11.01 -6.27
CA PRO A 183 4.01 12.27 -5.63
C PRO A 183 5.30 13.02 -5.28
N ARG A 184 5.37 14.30 -5.64
CA ARG A 184 6.41 15.18 -5.08
C ARG A 184 6.29 15.15 -3.54
N PRO A 185 7.39 15.37 -2.80
CA PRO A 185 7.56 14.94 -1.41
C PRO A 185 6.34 15.17 -0.49
N ILE A 186 5.93 14.12 0.24
CA ILE A 186 4.73 14.10 1.11
C ILE A 186 4.83 15.04 2.31
N GLU A 187 6.03 15.31 2.81
CA GLU A 187 6.26 16.29 3.90
C GLU A 187 6.20 17.75 3.39
N GLY A 188 5.92 17.96 2.10
CA GLY A 188 5.89 19.27 1.47
C GLY A 188 7.29 19.75 1.04
N GLU A 189 7.31 20.65 0.06
CA GLU A 189 8.54 21.29 -0.43
C GLU A 189 9.28 22.04 0.70
N GLU A 190 8.53 22.60 1.63
CA GLU A 190 9.05 23.37 2.75
C GLU A 190 9.85 22.51 3.74
N GLU A 191 9.44 21.28 4.02
CA GLU A 191 10.14 20.40 4.95
C GLU A 191 11.45 19.84 4.38
N GLU A 192 11.45 19.46 3.11
CA GLU A 192 12.67 18.99 2.44
C GLU A 192 13.68 20.13 2.25
N THR A 193 13.21 21.33 1.93
CA THR A 193 14.09 22.51 1.89
C THR A 193 14.65 22.82 3.27
N ARG A 194 13.86 22.68 4.35
CA ARG A 194 14.31 22.80 5.74
C ARG A 194 15.40 21.79 6.08
N LYS A 195 15.15 20.49 5.86
CA LYS A 195 16.11 19.40 6.09
C LYS A 195 17.36 19.54 5.22
N GLY A 196 17.21 20.07 4.01
CA GLY A 196 18.31 20.43 3.13
C GLY A 196 19.17 21.56 3.68
N LYS A 197 18.55 22.65 4.16
CA LYS A 197 19.23 23.79 4.80
C LYS A 197 19.98 23.37 6.05
N ILE A 198 19.39 22.55 6.92
CA ILE A 198 20.04 22.01 8.13
C ILE A 198 21.32 21.23 7.75
N ARG A 199 21.23 20.30 6.79
CA ARG A 199 22.39 19.54 6.31
C ARG A 199 23.47 20.43 5.70
N ARG A 200 23.08 21.46 4.93
CA ARG A 200 24.00 22.43 4.34
C ARG A 200 24.72 23.23 5.44
N PHE A 201 23.99 23.74 6.43
CA PHE A 201 24.56 24.45 7.57
C PHE A 201 25.56 23.57 8.35
N MET A 202 25.16 22.35 8.71
CA MET A 202 26.03 21.40 9.41
C MET A 202 27.32 21.14 8.64
N THR A 203 27.24 21.05 7.31
CA THR A 203 28.41 20.82 6.44
C THR A 203 29.28 22.08 6.30
N SER A 204 28.68 23.27 6.13
CA SER A 204 29.41 24.52 5.95
C SER A 204 30.13 24.96 7.22
N CYS A 205 29.43 24.91 8.35
CA CYS A 205 29.95 25.28 9.66
C CYS A 205 30.73 24.14 10.34
N LYS A 206 30.71 22.93 9.75
CA LYS A 206 31.28 21.70 10.33
C LYS A 206 30.69 21.40 11.72
N VAL A 207 29.39 21.65 11.90
CA VAL A 207 28.69 21.35 13.14
C VAL A 207 28.14 19.93 13.05
N SER A 208 28.54 19.05 13.98
CA SER A 208 28.01 17.68 14.05
C SER A 208 26.75 17.57 14.90
N ASP A 209 26.47 18.56 15.75
CA ASP A 209 25.26 18.61 16.57
C ASP A 209 24.05 19.10 15.75
N TYR A 210 23.01 18.28 15.70
CA TYR A 210 21.78 18.62 14.98
C TYR A 210 21.03 19.77 15.67
N ASP A 211 20.99 19.77 17.01
CA ASP A 211 20.18 20.73 17.77
C ASP A 211 20.76 22.14 17.66
N VAL A 212 22.09 22.25 17.61
CA VAL A 212 22.79 23.52 17.35
C VAL A 212 22.45 24.04 15.95
N ALA A 213 22.47 23.16 14.93
CA ALA A 213 22.13 23.57 13.57
C ALA A 213 20.67 24.04 13.44
N VAL A 214 19.74 23.38 14.13
CA VAL A 214 18.34 23.81 14.19
C VAL A 214 18.21 25.16 14.88
N LEU A 215 18.87 25.37 16.02
CA LEU A 215 18.82 26.62 16.77
C LEU A 215 19.19 27.84 15.91
N TYR A 216 20.34 27.79 15.22
CA TYR A 216 20.79 28.90 14.38
C TYR A 216 19.88 29.14 13.17
N LEU A 217 19.34 28.09 12.58
CA LEU A 217 18.40 28.21 11.46
C LEU A 217 17.04 28.72 11.92
N GLU A 218 16.52 28.33 13.08
CA GLU A 218 15.27 28.87 13.61
C GLU A 218 15.40 30.36 13.94
N GLN A 219 16.53 30.76 14.53
CA GLN A 219 16.81 32.16 14.85
C GLN A 219 16.91 33.06 13.60
N SER A 220 17.37 32.52 12.47
CA SER A 220 17.46 33.26 11.19
C SER A 220 16.21 33.11 10.31
N GLY A 221 15.13 32.46 10.78
CA GLY A 221 13.94 32.19 9.96
C GLY A 221 14.25 31.26 8.78
N TYR A 222 15.18 30.33 8.96
CA TYR A 222 15.72 29.40 7.96
C TYR A 222 16.42 30.10 6.78
N ASP A 223 17.01 31.28 6.98
CA ASP A 223 18.00 31.82 6.06
C ASP A 223 19.37 31.18 6.33
N LEU A 224 19.89 30.47 5.33
CA LEU A 224 21.13 29.71 5.43
C LEU A 224 22.34 30.63 5.58
N GLU A 225 22.39 31.74 4.84
CA GLU A 225 23.54 32.63 4.85
C GLU A 225 23.65 33.36 6.17
N ALA A 226 22.54 33.95 6.63
CA ALA A 226 22.45 34.62 7.92
C ALA A 226 22.79 33.70 9.10
N ALA A 227 22.33 32.43 9.06
CA ALA A 227 22.66 31.45 10.10
C ALA A 227 24.17 31.15 10.12
N VAL A 228 24.77 30.92 8.94
CA VAL A 228 26.21 30.63 8.83
C VAL A 228 27.04 31.82 9.31
N THR A 229 26.67 33.06 8.95
CA THR A 229 27.38 34.25 9.42
C THR A 229 27.28 34.40 10.93
N ALA A 230 26.09 34.22 11.51
CA ALA A 230 25.89 34.31 12.95
C ALA A 230 26.75 33.28 13.71
N TYR A 231 26.79 32.03 13.23
CA TYR A 231 27.64 31.00 13.82
C TYR A 231 29.13 31.35 13.75
N LEU A 232 29.60 31.84 12.60
CA LEU A 232 31.01 32.20 12.43
C LEU A 232 31.40 33.43 13.26
N ASP A 233 30.48 34.37 13.47
CA ASP A 233 30.73 35.54 14.31
C ASP A 233 30.76 35.17 15.79
N ASP A 234 29.92 34.24 16.24
CA ASP A 234 30.00 33.66 17.58
C ASP A 234 31.33 32.90 17.79
N ASP A 235 31.76 32.06 16.83
CA ASP A 235 33.05 31.34 16.92
C ASP A 235 34.25 32.31 16.96
N LYS A 236 34.21 33.40 16.19
CA LYS A 236 35.22 34.48 16.29
C LYS A 236 35.17 35.14 17.66
N TRP A 237 33.97 35.47 18.16
CA TRP A 237 33.81 36.10 19.45
C TRP A 237 34.36 35.23 20.59
N GLU A 238 34.05 33.93 20.60
CA GLU A 238 34.57 32.97 21.59
C GLU A 238 36.09 32.86 21.55
N ARG A 239 36.69 32.94 20.36
CA ARG A 239 38.15 32.91 20.18
C ARG A 239 38.83 34.16 20.73
N ASP A 240 38.24 35.32 20.53
CA ASP A 240 38.77 36.60 21.00
C ASP A 240 38.46 36.85 22.49
N HIS A 241 37.45 36.15 23.03
CA HIS A 241 37.04 36.20 24.44
C HIS A 241 37.19 34.83 25.12
N PRO A 242 38.42 34.29 25.22
CA PRO A 242 38.64 33.01 25.89
C PRO A 242 38.15 33.11 27.33
N SER A 243 37.21 32.23 27.69
CA SER A 243 36.48 32.31 28.95
C SER A 243 37.42 32.29 30.15
N GLN A 244 37.44 33.36 30.95
CA GLN A 244 38.25 33.46 32.16
C GLN A 244 37.67 32.68 33.35
N ILE A 245 36.90 31.60 33.12
CA ILE A 245 36.27 30.85 34.23
C ILE A 245 37.38 30.12 35.01
N PRO A 246 37.71 30.56 36.24
CA PRO A 246 38.79 29.95 36.99
C PRO A 246 38.24 28.67 37.62
N GLY A 247 38.81 27.52 37.29
CA GLY A 247 38.67 26.32 38.11
C GLY A 247 37.90 25.12 37.56
N LYS A 248 37.58 25.04 36.26
CA LYS A 248 37.14 23.76 35.66
C LYS A 248 38.26 23.14 34.82
N GLY A 249 39.28 22.67 35.52
CA GLY A 249 40.37 21.82 35.01
C GLY A 249 39.93 20.40 34.61
N LYS A 250 38.78 20.28 33.96
CA LYS A 250 38.44 19.13 33.12
C LYS A 250 37.95 19.73 31.83
N LYS A 251 38.74 19.58 30.77
CA LYS A 251 38.35 19.83 29.39
C LYS A 251 36.98 19.19 29.22
N ALA A 252 35.89 19.98 29.31
CA ALA A 252 34.61 19.57 28.80
C ALA A 252 34.92 19.22 27.36
N ASP A 253 34.80 17.94 27.04
CA ASP A 253 35.31 17.32 25.85
C ASP A 253 34.87 18.20 24.69
N ARG A 254 35.82 19.02 24.20
CA ARG A 254 35.73 19.85 23.01
C ARG A 254 34.89 19.04 22.06
N TYR A 255 33.66 19.45 21.73
CA TYR A 255 32.73 18.64 20.93
C TYR A 255 33.54 18.17 19.73
N LYS A 256 34.06 16.95 19.80
CA LYS A 256 35.08 16.50 18.87
C LYS A 256 34.23 16.23 17.67
N ASN A 257 34.23 17.18 16.74
CA ASN A 257 33.97 16.96 15.34
C ASN A 257 34.93 15.84 14.91
N ARG A 258 34.57 14.61 15.25
CA ARG A 258 35.13 13.39 14.70
C ARG A 258 34.65 13.46 13.26
N GLY A 259 35.53 13.99 12.41
CA GLY A 259 35.32 13.98 10.97
C GLY A 259 34.99 12.57 10.47
N PRO A 260 34.47 12.46 9.24
CA PRO A 260 33.85 11.24 8.76
C PRO A 260 34.83 10.07 8.80
N PHE A 261 34.48 9.04 9.58
CA PHE A 261 35.15 7.74 9.69
C PHE A 261 35.03 6.88 8.41
N TRP A 262 34.59 7.47 7.29
CA TRP A 262 34.40 6.78 6.01
C TRP A 262 35.58 7.03 5.07
N ARG A 263 36.74 6.51 5.44
CA ARG A 263 37.76 6.10 4.46
C ARG A 263 38.23 4.69 4.82
N GLY A 264 37.93 3.75 3.93
CA GLY A 264 38.60 2.45 3.86
C GLY A 264 37.80 1.27 4.38
N LEU A 265 36.95 0.71 3.51
CA LEU A 265 36.88 -0.72 3.19
C LEU A 265 36.01 -0.91 1.95
#